data_AF-A0A7C7QIZ2-F1
#
_entry.id   AF-A0A7C7QIZ2-F1
#
_cell.length_a   1.000
_cell.length_b   1.000
_cell.length_c   1.000
_cell.angle_alpha   90.00
_cell.angle_beta   90.00
_cell.angle_gamma   90.00
#
_symmetry.space_group_name_H-M   'P 1'
#
loop_
_entity.id
_entity.type
_entity.pdbx_description
1 polymer ?
#
loop_
_entity_poly.entity_id
_entity_poly.type
_entity_poly.pdbx_seq_one_letter_code
_entity_poly.pdbx_strand_id
1 'polypeptide(L)' 'MLARFPVNIDITEKEFECPLIVKTLSGSEGKGVFLCENREHLEDLMDILNEVRDVNVILSKLILICSN' A
#
# COMPACT_ATOMS: atom_id res chain seq x y z
N MET A 1 7.57 -5.05 1.54
CA MET A 1 8.63 -4.05 1.28
C MET A 1 8.38 -2.81 2.13
N LEU A 2 9.42 -2.26 2.76
CA LEU A 2 9.38 -0.94 3.39
C LEU A 2 9.77 0.11 2.35
N ALA A 3 8.98 1.17 2.21
CA ALA A 3 9.24 2.25 1.27
C ALA A 3 8.95 3.62 1.90
N ARG A 4 9.55 4.67 1.34
CA ARG A 4 9.30 6.06 1.69
C ARG A 4 8.68 6.77 0.49
N PHE A 5 7.65 7.57 0.71
CA PHE A 5 7.02 8.34 -0.36
C PHE A 5 7.93 9.46 -0.90
N PRO A 6 7.85 9.78 -2.21
CA PRO A 6 6.98 9.15 -3.22
C PRO A 6 7.48 7.76 -3.66
N VAL A 7 6.56 6.81 -3.83
CA VAL A 7 6.86 5.45 -4.29
C VAL A 7 6.65 5.36 -5.80
N ASN A 8 7.55 4.68 -6.51
CA ASN A 8 7.37 4.40 -7.94
C ASN A 8 6.36 3.25 -8.12
N ILE A 9 5.23 3.56 -8.77
CA ILE A 9 4.12 2.61 -8.96
C ILE A 9 4.52 1.47 -9.90
N ASP A 10 5.26 1.75 -10.97
CA ASP A 10 5.66 0.73 -11.95
C ASP A 10 6.60 -0.32 -11.34
N ILE A 11 7.50 0.11 -10.44
CA ILE A 11 8.33 -0.82 -9.64
C ILE A 11 7.45 -1.59 -8.66
N THR A 12 6.49 -0.92 -8.03
CA THR A 12 5.60 -1.55 -7.06
C THR A 12 4.74 -2.63 -7.70
N GLU A 13 4.15 -2.39 -8.87
CA GLU A 13 3.34 -3.40 -9.57
C GLU A 13 4.16 -4.58 -10.05
N LYS A 14 5.40 -4.34 -10.50
CA LYS A 14 6.30 -5.41 -10.93
C LYS A 14 6.66 -6.36 -9.77
N GLU A 15 6.82 -5.83 -8.57
CA GLU A 15 7.24 -6.61 -7.38
C GLU A 15 6.05 -7.09 -6.54
N PHE A 16 4.93 -6.37 -6.59
CA PHE A 16 3.71 -6.58 -5.81
C PHE A 16 2.48 -6.36 -6.71
N GLU A 17 2.19 -7.34 -7.56
CA GLU A 17 0.93 -7.35 -8.31
C GLU A 17 -0.27 -7.29 -7.34
N CYS A 18 -1.30 -6.53 -7.72
CA CYS A 18 -2.54 -6.45 -6.95
C CYS A 18 -3.25 -7.83 -6.90
N PRO A 19 -3.98 -8.15 -5.81
CA PRO A 19 -4.29 -7.28 -4.68
C PRO A 19 -3.15 -7.19 -3.64
N LEU A 20 -2.91 -5.98 -3.14
CA LEU A 20 -1.86 -5.71 -2.15
C LEU A 20 -2.36 -4.80 -1.02
N ILE A 21 -1.68 -4.88 0.12
CA ILE A 21 -1.95 -4.08 1.30
C ILE A 21 -0.87 -2.99 1.44
N VAL A 22 -1.31 -1.74 1.54
CA VAL A 22 -0.47 -0.58 1.84
C VAL A 22 -0.73 -0.18 3.29
N LYS A 23 0.33 -0.09 4.11
CA LYS A 23 0.22 0.35 5.51
C LYS A 23 1.11 1.54 5.77
N THR A 24 0.60 2.61 6.39
CA THR A 24 1.48 3.65 6.95
C THR A 24 2.19 3.12 8.20
N LEU A 25 3.46 3.49 8.41
CA LEU A 25 4.16 3.16 9.65
C LEU A 25 3.56 3.86 10.86
N SER A 26 3.06 5.06 10.65
CA SER A 26 2.35 5.88 11.64
C SER A 26 0.87 5.48 11.64
N GLY A 27 0.52 4.50 12.49
CA GLY A 27 -0.84 4.00 12.66
C GLY A 27 -0.91 2.93 13.75
N SER A 28 -2.00 2.91 14.52
CA SER A 28 -2.30 1.87 15.52
C SER A 28 -3.67 1.27 15.23
N GLU A 29 -3.90 0.02 15.68
CA GLU A 29 -5.22 -0.63 15.59
C GLU A 29 -5.83 -0.68 14.17
N GLY A 30 -4.98 -0.84 13.14
CA GLY A 30 -5.43 -0.92 11.75
C GLY A 30 -5.70 0.43 11.07
N LYS A 31 -5.51 1.56 11.77
CA LYS A 31 -5.50 2.88 11.13
C LYS A 31 -4.32 2.97 10.15
N GLY A 32 -4.61 3.46 8.95
CA GLY A 32 -3.60 3.58 7.89
C GLY A 32 -3.29 2.28 7.16
N VAL A 33 -4.20 1.29 7.21
CA VAL A 33 -4.13 0.06 6.42
C VAL A 33 -5.13 0.15 5.27
N PHE A 34 -4.66 0.01 4.05
CA PHE A 34 -5.45 0.14 2.82
C PHE A 34 -5.27 -1.11 1.96
N LEU A 35 -6.37 -1.59 1.38
CA LEU A 35 -6.37 -2.65 0.38
C LEU A 35 -6.45 -2.01 -1.02
N CYS A 36 -5.45 -2.28 -1.85
CA CYS A 36 -5.46 -1.92 -3.26
C CYS A 36 -5.79 -3.18 -4.06
N GLU A 37 -6.96 -3.21 -4.69
CA GLU A 37 -7.46 -4.35 -5.45
C GLU A 37 -6.98 -4.35 -6.90
N ASN A 38 -6.65 -3.16 -7.41
CA ASN A 38 -6.20 -2.91 -8.77
C ASN A 38 -5.25 -1.70 -8.81
N ARG A 39 -4.71 -1.42 -10.00
CA ARG A 39 -3.79 -0.31 -10.24
C ARG A 39 -4.40 1.05 -9.90
N GLU A 40 -5.64 1.28 -10.27
CA GLU A 40 -6.36 2.55 -10.05
C GLU A 40 -6.46 2.86 -8.56
N HIS A 41 -6.81 1.87 -7.72
CA HIS A 41 -6.83 2.02 -6.26
C HIS A 41 -5.44 2.35 -5.68
N LEU A 42 -4.37 1.83 -6.30
CA LEU A 42 -3.00 2.13 -5.88
C LEU A 42 -2.60 3.56 -6.27
N GLU A 43 -2.89 3.98 -7.51
CA GLU A 43 -2.64 5.33 -8.01
C GLU A 43 -3.37 6.38 -7.16
N ASP A 44 -4.68 6.19 -6.91
CA ASP A 44 -5.48 7.10 -6.09
C ASP A 44 -4.92 7.22 -4.67
N LEU A 45 -4.51 6.10 -4.05
CA LEU A 45 -3.91 6.11 -2.72
C LEU A 45 -2.55 6.83 -2.72
N MET A 46 -1.75 6.66 -3.76
CA MET A 46 -0.45 7.32 -3.89
C MET A 46 -0.60 8.83 -4.01
N ASP A 47 -1.61 9.30 -4.75
CA ASP A 47 -1.94 10.72 -4.86
C ASP A 47 -2.37 11.32 -3.52
N ILE A 48 -3.21 10.61 -2.76
CA ILE A 48 -3.59 11.03 -1.40
C ILE A 48 -2.37 11.10 -0.47
N LEU A 49 -1.47 10.11 -0.55
CA LEU A 49 -0.27 10.05 0.29
C LEU A 49 0.80 11.07 -0.14
N ASN A 50 0.83 11.49 -1.40
CA ASN A 50 1.71 12.56 -1.88
C ASN A 50 1.43 13.91 -1.21
N GLU A 51 0.17 14.17 -0.84
CA GLU A 51 -0.20 15.37 -0.07
C GLU A 51 0.31 15.33 1.38
N VAL A 52 0.72 14.16 1.87
CA VAL A 52 1.27 13.97 3.21
C VAL A 52 2.80 13.90 3.15
N ARG A 53 3.49 14.92 3.67
CA ARG A 53 4.96 14.95 3.67
C ARG A 53 5.56 13.83 4.52
N ASP A 54 6.58 13.17 3.97
CA ASP A 54 7.48 12.22 4.66
C ASP A 54 6.81 10.97 5.26
N VAL A 55 5.83 10.40 4.56
CA VAL A 55 5.20 9.14 4.99
C VAL A 55 6.07 7.94 4.61
N ASN A 56 6.27 7.05 5.58
CA ASN A 56 6.81 5.72 5.35
C ASN A 56 5.67 4.70 5.27
N VAL A 57 5.75 3.80 4.29
CA VAL A 57 4.74 2.77 4.08
C VAL A 57 5.34 1.37 3.96
N ILE A 58 4.51 0.38 4.27
CA ILE A 58 4.77 -1.04 4.06
C ILE A 58 3.84 -1.54 2.97
N LEU A 59 4.42 -2.09 1.91
CA LEU A 59 3.73 -2.78 0.83
C LEU A 59 3.79 -4.29 1.10
N SER A 60 2.63 -4.96 1.14
CA SER A 60 2.52 -6.39 1.49
C SER A 60 1.55 -7.11 0.56
N LYS A 61 1.84 -8.37 0.21
CA LYS A 61 0.90 -9.23 -0.51
C LYS A 61 -0.31 -9.57 0.36
N LEU A 62 -1.52 -9.56 -0.23
CA LEU A 62 -2.72 -10.05 0.44
C LEU A 62 -2.68 -11.59 0.53
N ILE A 63 -2.94 -12.14 1.72
CA ILE A 63 -3.09 -13.59 1.94
C ILE A 63 -4.49 -13.82 2.50
N LEU A 64 -5.33 -14.51 1.73
CA LEU A 64 -6.66 -14.92 2.15
C LEU A 64 -6.57 -16.33 2.75
N ILE A 65 -6.98 -16.47 4.01
CA ILE A 65 -7.10 -17.77 4.68
C ILE A 65 -8.60 -18.06 4.79
N CYS A 66 -9.08 -19.02 4.03
CA CYS A 66 -10.43 -19.54 4.18
C CYS A 66 -10.41 -20.59 5.29
N SER A 67 -11.05 -20.31 6.42
CA SER A 67 -11.37 -21.33 7.43
C SER A 67 -12.55 -22.17 6.92
N ASN A 68 -12.35 -23.48 6.82
CA ASN A 68 -13.36 -24.45 6.42
C ASN A 68 -14.13 -24.95 7.65
#